data_AF-A0A7S1Q2E5-F1
#
_entry.id   AF-A0A7S1Q2E5-F1
#
_cell.length_a   1.000
_cell.length_b   1.000
_cell.length_c   1.000
_cell.angle_alpha   90.00
_cell.angle_beta   90.00
_cell.angle_gamma   90.00
#
_symmetry.space_group_name_H-M   'P 1'
#
loop_
_entity.id
_entity.type
_entity.pdbx_description
1 polymer ?
#
loop_
_entity_poly.entity_id
_entity_poly.type
_entity_poly.pdbx_seq_one_letter_code
_entity_poly.pdbx_strand_id
1 'polypeptide(L)'
;VERDQLRALQEQLGELGREEDAVRTQRDLLAKQQEQLRTQLAEQKGRLQLLQAQVARRGDVDSELASRQTNLRECTEAAKRARSAAEAASLRTRELKEERAQAAKRFRTELDARDAQVRALQREVDTLTEMEKAIDVMRGRVENADSLKAKLAAADEAARYAERELEGLRARLETEEERRRKREEVRECLNSNLRLKGLEAEAQKYEAEIAELLRELGGRDLEALKRSAEEAKVRAMELHKQRSFREGALAQTREAMKTLEMELSGPLYSGVEQRHREAIIKHESAAFAARDLGRYHLALDKALMKFHSMKMAEINKTIKDLWQRVYRGRDIDYVQIRSDTEEGEEGGG
;
A
#
# COMPACT_ATOMS: atom_id res chain seq x y z
N VAL A 1 44.58 -94.99 215.33
CA VAL A 1 44.35 -95.81 214.12
C VAL A 1 43.32 -95.16 213.17
N GLU A 2 42.40 -94.33 213.65
CA GLU A 2 41.42 -93.60 212.78
C GLU A 2 41.99 -92.45 211.94
N ARG A 3 43.24 -92.00 212.15
CA ARG A 3 43.85 -90.88 211.39
C ARG A 3 44.44 -91.29 210.03
N ASP A 4 44.76 -92.56 209.82
CA ASP A 4 45.44 -92.99 208.59
C ASP A 4 44.46 -93.28 207.44
N GLN A 5 43.19 -93.57 207.73
CA GLN A 5 42.16 -93.79 206.70
C GLN A 5 41.66 -92.47 206.06
N LEU A 6 41.75 -91.35 206.76
CA LEU A 6 41.35 -90.02 206.25
C LEU A 6 42.37 -89.43 205.25
N ARG A 7 43.65 -89.79 205.36
CA ARG A 7 44.69 -89.34 204.41
C ARG A 7 44.57 -90.01 203.05
N ALA A 8 44.27 -91.31 203.01
CA ALA A 8 44.09 -92.05 201.77
C ALA A 8 42.91 -91.54 200.92
N LEU A 9 41.81 -91.13 201.57
CA LEU A 9 40.66 -90.54 200.89
C LEU A 9 40.93 -89.13 200.33
N GLN A 10 41.83 -88.36 200.95
CA GLN A 10 42.22 -87.04 200.43
C GLN A 10 43.16 -87.13 199.21
N GLU A 11 44.04 -88.12 199.14
CA GLU A 11 44.88 -88.36 197.95
C GLU A 11 44.04 -88.82 196.75
N GLN A 12 43.05 -89.68 196.94
CA GLN A 12 42.14 -90.13 195.87
C GLN A 12 41.28 -88.99 195.31
N LEU A 13 40.85 -88.04 196.15
CA LEU A 13 40.13 -86.83 195.71
C LEU A 13 41.00 -85.88 194.88
N GLY A 14 42.31 -85.82 195.17
CA GLY A 14 43.27 -85.01 194.40
C GLY A 14 43.62 -85.60 193.04
N GLU A 15 43.63 -86.93 192.89
CA GLU A 15 43.82 -87.60 191.61
C GLU A 15 42.57 -87.47 190.72
N LEU A 16 41.38 -87.69 191.28
CA LEU A 16 40.10 -87.51 190.57
C LEU A 16 39.92 -86.08 190.04
N GLY A 17 40.34 -85.06 190.80
CA GLY A 17 40.29 -83.66 190.34
C GLY A 17 41.23 -83.37 189.16
N ARG A 18 42.41 -84.00 189.09
CA ARG A 18 43.33 -83.84 187.95
C ARG A 18 42.82 -84.55 186.69
N GLU A 19 42.18 -85.71 186.86
CA GLU A 19 41.54 -86.41 185.74
C GLU A 19 40.34 -85.63 185.19
N GLU A 20 39.53 -85.00 186.06
CA GLU A 20 38.41 -84.16 185.64
C GLU A 20 38.88 -82.94 184.82
N ASP A 21 39.94 -82.25 185.25
CA ASP A 21 40.53 -81.13 184.51
C ASP A 21 41.18 -81.56 183.17
N ALA A 22 41.79 -82.76 183.11
CA ALA A 22 42.33 -83.31 181.88
C ALA A 22 41.23 -83.67 180.85
N VAL A 23 40.13 -84.25 181.31
CA VAL A 23 38.96 -84.55 180.46
C VAL A 23 38.30 -83.25 179.99
N ARG A 24 38.23 -82.23 180.85
CA ARG A 24 37.64 -80.93 180.52
C ARG A 24 38.45 -80.21 179.44
N THR A 25 39.78 -80.21 179.55
CA THR A 25 40.67 -79.62 178.55
C THR A 25 40.66 -80.37 177.22
N GLN A 26 40.61 -81.72 177.24
CA GLN A 26 40.41 -82.51 176.01
C GLN A 26 39.06 -82.24 175.35
N ARG A 27 37.98 -82.12 176.13
CA ARG A 27 36.64 -81.79 175.62
C ARG A 27 36.62 -80.42 174.97
N ASP A 28 37.26 -79.43 175.58
CA ASP A 28 37.32 -78.07 175.03
C ASP A 28 38.21 -78.00 173.77
N LEU A 29 39.28 -78.81 173.68
CA LEU A 29 40.09 -78.95 172.47
C LEU A 29 39.29 -79.62 171.34
N LEU A 30 38.57 -80.70 171.63
CA LEU A 30 37.70 -81.38 170.68
C LEU A 30 36.57 -80.47 170.21
N ALA A 31 35.97 -79.67 171.10
CA ALA A 31 34.96 -78.68 170.74
C ALA A 31 35.52 -77.61 169.78
N LYS A 32 36.74 -77.11 170.03
CA LYS A 32 37.43 -76.18 169.10
C LYS A 32 37.71 -76.82 167.74
N GLN A 33 38.17 -78.07 167.72
CA GLN A 33 38.38 -78.81 166.47
C GLN A 33 37.06 -79.06 165.72
N GLN A 34 35.98 -79.35 166.43
CA GLN A 34 34.65 -79.54 165.85
C GLN A 34 34.13 -78.23 165.23
N GLU A 35 34.38 -77.09 165.88
CA GLU A 35 34.00 -75.77 165.37
C GLU A 35 34.85 -75.35 164.16
N GLN A 36 36.15 -75.65 164.17
CA GLN A 36 37.03 -75.47 163.00
C GLN A 36 36.59 -76.33 161.80
N LEU A 37 36.24 -77.60 162.03
CA LEU A 37 35.74 -78.45 160.96
C LEU A 37 34.36 -77.99 160.45
N ARG A 38 33.49 -77.47 161.32
CA ARG A 38 32.20 -76.88 160.91
C ARG A 38 32.38 -75.63 160.05
N THR A 39 33.28 -74.73 160.44
CA THR A 39 33.57 -73.52 159.67
C THR A 39 34.20 -73.84 158.31
N GLN A 40 35.16 -74.77 158.27
CA GLN A 40 35.73 -75.27 157.00
C GLN A 40 34.68 -75.96 156.12
N LEU A 41 33.79 -76.77 156.70
CA LEU A 41 32.69 -77.41 155.97
C LEU A 41 31.71 -76.37 155.42
N ALA A 42 31.41 -75.31 156.17
CA ALA A 42 30.57 -74.21 155.70
C ALA A 42 31.24 -73.42 154.55
N GLU A 43 32.54 -73.17 154.64
CA GLU A 43 33.31 -72.50 153.58
C GLU A 43 33.37 -73.36 152.30
N GLN A 44 33.63 -74.67 152.43
CA GLN A 44 33.61 -75.60 151.30
C GLN A 44 32.21 -75.73 150.68
N LYS A 45 31.15 -75.74 151.49
CA LYS A 45 29.76 -75.68 150.99
C LYS A 45 29.48 -74.37 150.23
N GLY A 46 29.95 -73.24 150.73
CA GLY A 46 29.83 -71.94 150.06
C GLY A 46 30.59 -71.91 148.72
N ARG A 47 31.82 -72.44 148.68
CA ARG A 47 32.59 -72.60 147.43
C ARG A 47 31.89 -73.53 146.45
N LEU A 48 31.34 -74.66 146.92
CA LEU A 48 30.60 -75.59 146.08
C LEU A 48 29.36 -74.92 145.46
N GLN A 49 28.61 -74.13 146.24
CA GLN A 49 27.45 -73.37 145.74
C GLN A 49 27.86 -72.32 144.69
N LEU A 50 28.99 -71.61 144.90
CA LEU A 50 29.50 -70.65 143.92
C LEU A 50 29.93 -71.34 142.62
N LEU A 51 30.64 -72.46 142.71
CA LEU A 51 31.02 -73.27 141.55
C LEU A 51 29.79 -73.82 140.83
N GLN A 52 28.77 -74.30 141.55
CA GLN A 52 27.50 -74.73 140.97
C GLN A 52 26.79 -73.58 140.22
N ALA A 53 26.76 -72.38 140.80
CA ALA A 53 26.20 -71.20 140.13
C ALA A 53 27.01 -70.78 138.89
N GLN A 54 28.34 -70.90 138.92
CA GLN A 54 29.20 -70.64 137.76
C GLN A 54 29.01 -71.68 136.66
N VAL A 55 28.87 -72.97 137.01
CA VAL A 55 28.55 -74.05 136.06
C VAL A 55 27.18 -73.83 135.43
N ALA A 56 26.16 -73.44 136.22
CA ALA A 56 24.85 -73.11 135.71
C ALA A 56 24.90 -71.93 134.71
N ARG A 57 25.56 -70.82 135.08
CA ARG A 57 25.75 -69.67 134.18
C ARG A 57 26.50 -70.03 132.90
N ARG A 58 27.51 -70.90 132.99
CA ARG A 58 28.24 -71.37 131.81
C ARG A 58 27.31 -72.20 130.92
N GLY A 59 26.48 -73.06 131.50
CA GLY A 59 25.43 -73.78 130.76
C GLY A 59 24.44 -72.86 130.05
N ASP A 60 24.01 -71.77 130.71
CA ASP A 60 23.14 -70.76 130.10
C ASP A 60 23.82 -70.05 128.92
N VAL A 61 25.08 -69.63 129.08
CA VAL A 61 25.86 -68.99 128.02
C VAL A 61 26.15 -69.95 126.86
N ASP A 62 26.44 -71.22 127.15
CA ASP A 62 26.65 -72.24 126.11
C ASP A 62 25.34 -72.50 125.34
N SER A 63 24.19 -72.49 126.03
CA SER A 63 22.86 -72.58 125.41
C SER A 63 22.54 -71.35 124.55
N GLU A 64 22.81 -70.14 125.05
CA GLU A 64 22.67 -68.90 124.28
C GLU A 64 23.59 -68.87 123.05
N LEU A 65 24.85 -69.29 123.21
CA LEU A 65 25.81 -69.38 122.11
C LEU A 65 25.33 -70.37 121.05
N ALA A 66 24.83 -71.54 121.46
CA ALA A 66 24.24 -72.51 120.55
C ALA A 66 23.05 -71.91 119.78
N SER A 67 22.16 -71.20 120.46
CA SER A 67 21.01 -70.51 119.82
C SER A 67 21.45 -69.40 118.85
N ARG A 68 22.51 -68.65 119.18
CA ARG A 68 23.06 -67.62 118.30
C ARG A 68 23.74 -68.23 117.08
N GLN A 69 24.43 -69.36 117.25
CA GLN A 69 25.04 -70.09 116.14
C GLN A 69 23.99 -70.69 115.21
N THR A 70 22.89 -71.23 115.73
CA THR A 70 21.77 -71.69 114.88
C THR A 70 21.14 -70.53 114.12
N ASN A 71 20.86 -69.41 114.79
CA ASN A 71 20.31 -68.22 114.15
C ASN A 71 21.26 -67.64 113.10
N LEU A 72 22.58 -67.62 113.36
CA LEU A 72 23.57 -67.15 112.40
C LEU A 72 23.58 -68.06 111.16
N ARG A 73 23.55 -69.38 111.34
CA ARG A 73 23.47 -70.34 110.24
C ARG A 73 22.20 -70.12 109.41
N GLU A 74 21.04 -69.99 110.06
CA GLU A 74 19.77 -69.71 109.39
C GLU A 74 19.82 -68.39 108.60
N CYS A 75 20.32 -67.31 109.20
CA CYS A 75 20.50 -66.02 108.54
C CYS A 75 21.46 -66.12 107.34
N THR A 76 22.57 -66.86 107.46
CA THR A 76 23.51 -67.05 106.33
C THR A 76 22.90 -67.84 105.18
N GLU A 77 22.12 -68.88 105.47
CA GLU A 77 21.42 -69.66 104.45
C GLU A 77 20.28 -68.84 103.81
N ALA A 78 19.55 -68.04 104.60
CA ALA A 78 18.56 -67.10 104.08
C ALA A 78 19.20 -66.05 103.17
N ALA A 79 20.36 -65.49 103.54
CA ALA A 79 21.10 -64.54 102.71
C ALA A 79 21.61 -65.16 101.41
N LYS A 80 22.13 -66.39 101.44
CA LYS A 80 22.51 -67.13 100.22
C LYS A 80 21.32 -67.35 99.29
N ARG A 81 20.18 -67.79 99.82
CA ARG A 81 18.93 -67.97 99.05
C ARG A 81 18.48 -66.64 98.44
N ALA A 82 18.44 -65.57 99.23
CA ALA A 82 18.07 -64.24 98.74
C ALA A 82 19.01 -63.74 97.64
N ARG A 83 20.32 -63.98 97.77
CA ARG A 83 21.32 -63.62 96.73
C ARG A 83 21.11 -64.41 95.44
N SER A 84 20.91 -65.72 95.54
CA SER A 84 20.62 -66.56 94.37
C SER A 84 19.32 -66.16 93.67
N ALA A 85 18.28 -65.81 94.44
CA ALA A 85 17.02 -65.30 93.91
C ALA A 85 17.18 -63.93 93.24
N ALA A 86 18.00 -63.03 93.81
CA ALA A 86 18.30 -61.73 93.22
C ALA A 86 19.12 -61.85 91.92
N GLU A 87 20.11 -62.74 91.88
CA GLU A 87 20.89 -63.04 90.68
C GLU A 87 19.99 -63.62 89.57
N ALA A 88 19.12 -64.58 89.90
CA ALA A 88 18.14 -65.14 88.98
C ALA A 88 17.14 -64.09 88.46
N ALA A 89 16.63 -63.23 89.34
CA ALA A 89 15.73 -62.13 88.96
C ALA A 89 16.43 -61.08 88.08
N SER A 90 17.70 -60.79 88.35
CA SER A 90 18.51 -59.87 87.53
C SER A 90 18.74 -60.42 86.12
N LEU A 91 19.08 -61.71 86.01
CA LEU A 91 19.22 -62.40 84.72
C LEU A 91 17.89 -62.36 83.95
N ARG A 92 16.78 -62.71 84.61
CA ARG A 92 15.45 -62.67 83.99
C ARG A 92 15.04 -61.28 83.54
N THR A 93 15.38 -60.25 84.33
CA THR A 93 15.12 -58.85 83.96
C THR A 93 15.93 -58.44 82.73
N ARG A 94 17.17 -58.91 82.60
CA ARG A 94 18.00 -58.64 81.43
C ARG A 94 17.44 -59.32 80.18
N GLU A 95 17.06 -60.59 80.28
CA GLU A 95 16.40 -61.34 79.19
C GLU A 95 15.14 -60.60 78.71
N LEU A 96 14.25 -60.22 79.63
CA LEU A 96 13.02 -59.51 79.30
C LEU A 96 13.29 -58.13 78.66
N LYS A 97 14.35 -57.43 79.07
CA LYS A 97 14.76 -56.16 78.44
C LYS A 97 15.27 -56.39 77.01
N GLU A 98 16.05 -57.44 76.79
CA GLU A 98 16.55 -57.81 75.46
C GLU A 98 15.39 -58.26 74.55
N GLU A 99 14.47 -59.08 75.04
CA GLU A 99 13.24 -59.48 74.33
C GLU A 99 12.39 -58.26 73.96
N ARG A 100 12.14 -57.35 74.91
CA ARG A 100 11.40 -56.11 74.65
C ARG A 100 12.10 -55.24 73.60
N ALA A 101 13.43 -55.11 73.66
CA ALA A 101 14.19 -54.33 72.68
C ALA A 101 14.13 -54.96 71.28
N GLN A 102 14.19 -56.29 71.18
CA GLN A 102 14.03 -57.00 69.91
C GLN A 102 12.62 -56.86 69.36
N ALA A 103 11.59 -57.02 70.19
CA ALA A 103 10.19 -56.84 69.79
C ALA A 103 9.94 -55.40 69.31
N ALA A 104 10.44 -54.39 70.03
CA ALA A 104 10.33 -53.00 69.61
C ALA A 104 11.04 -52.71 68.28
N LYS A 105 12.22 -53.31 68.05
CA LYS A 105 12.91 -53.19 66.75
C LYS A 105 12.11 -53.84 65.61
N ARG A 106 11.60 -55.05 65.81
CA ARG A 106 10.77 -55.76 64.82
C ARG A 106 9.52 -54.96 64.47
N PHE A 107 8.81 -54.48 65.50
CA PHE A 107 7.61 -53.66 65.30
C PHE A 107 7.92 -52.37 64.53
N ARG A 108 9.05 -51.71 64.85
CA ARG A 108 9.47 -50.51 64.12
C ARG A 108 9.78 -50.79 62.65
N THR A 109 10.50 -51.88 62.35
CA THR A 109 10.78 -52.28 60.96
C THR A 109 9.52 -52.66 60.19
N GLU A 110 8.56 -53.32 60.84
CA GLU A 110 7.27 -53.64 60.22
C GLU A 110 6.46 -52.37 59.94
N LEU A 111 6.45 -51.42 60.88
CA LEU A 111 5.75 -50.15 60.73
C LEU A 111 6.37 -49.31 59.59
N ASP A 112 7.70 -49.19 59.54
CA ASP A 112 8.41 -48.51 58.45
C ASP A 112 8.11 -49.17 57.09
N ALA A 113 8.05 -50.51 57.03
CA ALA A 113 7.70 -51.25 55.82
C ALA A 113 6.24 -51.01 55.39
N ARG A 114 5.29 -50.96 56.34
CA ARG A 114 3.89 -50.65 56.05
C ARG A 114 3.71 -49.19 55.62
N ASP A 115 4.40 -48.25 56.24
CA ASP A 115 4.40 -46.84 55.83
C ASP A 115 5.00 -46.65 54.44
N ALA A 116 5.99 -47.46 54.06
CA ALA A 116 6.52 -47.48 52.70
C ALA A 116 5.49 -48.01 51.69
N GLN A 117 4.76 -49.09 52.03
CA GLN A 117 3.67 -49.61 51.20
C GLN A 117 2.53 -48.60 51.03
N VAL A 118 2.10 -47.94 52.11
CA VAL A 118 1.07 -46.90 52.06
C VAL A 118 1.50 -45.76 51.14
N ARG A 119 2.76 -45.31 51.25
CA ARG A 119 3.30 -44.28 50.35
C ARG A 119 3.38 -44.72 48.89
N ALA A 120 3.69 -45.99 48.62
CA ALA A 120 3.69 -46.53 47.26
C ALA A 120 2.27 -46.55 46.67
N LEU A 121 1.30 -47.08 47.43
CA LEU A 121 -0.12 -47.09 47.03
C LEU A 121 -0.67 -45.68 46.84
N GLN A 122 -0.29 -44.72 47.69
CA GLN A 122 -0.71 -43.33 47.53
C GLN A 122 -0.22 -42.76 46.20
N ARG A 123 1.04 -43.03 45.80
CA ARG A 123 1.56 -42.59 44.49
C ARG A 123 0.80 -43.23 43.34
N GLU A 124 0.45 -44.52 43.44
CA GLU A 124 -0.36 -45.20 42.43
C GLU A 124 -1.75 -44.56 42.33
N VAL A 125 -2.40 -44.28 43.45
CA VAL A 125 -3.68 -43.54 43.48
C VAL A 125 -3.54 -42.17 42.82
N ASP A 126 -2.50 -41.40 43.17
CA ASP A 126 -2.26 -40.08 42.58
C ASP A 126 -2.09 -40.20 41.05
N THR A 127 -1.31 -41.16 40.56
CA THR A 127 -1.15 -41.41 39.11
C THR A 127 -2.46 -41.82 38.42
N LEU A 128 -3.30 -42.63 39.07
CA LEU A 128 -4.60 -43.02 38.54
C LEU A 128 -5.55 -41.82 38.47
N THR A 129 -5.54 -40.94 39.48
CA THR A 129 -6.37 -39.72 39.45
C THR A 129 -5.91 -38.73 38.38
N GLU A 130 -4.61 -38.65 38.09
CA GLU A 130 -4.09 -37.86 36.97
C GLU A 130 -4.53 -38.45 35.62
N MET A 131 -4.48 -39.78 35.47
CA MET A 131 -4.98 -40.46 34.29
C MET A 131 -6.48 -40.26 34.09
N GLU A 132 -7.29 -40.34 35.15
CA GLU A 132 -8.73 -40.10 35.10
C GLU A 132 -9.04 -38.68 34.61
N LYS A 133 -8.38 -37.65 35.17
CA LYS A 133 -8.49 -36.27 34.70
C LYS A 133 -8.11 -36.12 33.23
N ALA A 134 -7.04 -36.80 32.78
CA ALA A 134 -6.63 -36.78 31.38
C ALA A 134 -7.67 -37.43 30.46
N ILE A 135 -8.29 -38.54 30.90
CA ILE A 135 -9.37 -39.22 30.17
C ILE A 135 -10.59 -38.32 30.04
N ASP A 136 -11.00 -37.62 31.09
CA ASP A 136 -12.14 -36.70 31.05
C ASP A 136 -11.93 -35.53 30.09
N VAL A 137 -10.72 -34.94 30.11
CA VAL A 137 -10.34 -33.90 29.13
C VAL A 137 -10.40 -34.45 27.71
N MET A 138 -9.89 -35.66 27.47
CA MET A 138 -9.92 -36.28 26.15
C MET A 138 -11.35 -36.62 25.71
N ARG A 139 -12.22 -37.08 26.62
CA ARG A 139 -13.65 -37.29 26.34
C ARG A 139 -14.33 -36.00 25.89
N GLY A 140 -14.13 -34.90 26.61
CA GLY A 140 -14.65 -33.59 26.21
C GLY A 140 -14.12 -33.11 24.85
N ARG A 141 -12.86 -33.43 24.50
CA ARG A 141 -12.31 -33.14 23.15
C ARG A 141 -12.97 -33.98 22.06
N VAL A 142 -13.26 -35.26 22.32
CA VAL A 142 -13.94 -36.15 21.38
C VAL A 142 -15.39 -35.69 21.15
N GLU A 143 -16.13 -35.39 22.21
CA GLU A 143 -17.51 -34.87 22.10
C GLU A 143 -17.56 -33.56 21.29
N ASN A 144 -16.61 -32.65 21.54
CA ASN A 144 -16.46 -31.44 20.75
C ASN A 144 -16.11 -31.74 19.27
N ALA A 145 -15.25 -32.71 19.01
CA ALA A 145 -14.89 -33.13 17.66
C ALA A 145 -16.09 -33.74 16.92
N ASP A 146 -16.91 -34.55 17.59
CA ASP A 146 -18.11 -35.13 17.01
C ASP A 146 -19.20 -34.06 16.77
N SER A 147 -19.33 -33.08 17.68
CA SER A 147 -20.17 -31.89 17.45
C SER A 147 -19.71 -31.09 16.22
N LEU A 148 -18.40 -30.88 16.07
CA LEU A 148 -17.84 -30.16 14.92
C LEU A 148 -18.03 -30.96 13.62
N LYS A 149 -17.84 -32.29 13.64
CA LYS A 149 -18.13 -33.15 12.49
C LYS A 149 -19.59 -33.09 12.09
N ALA A 150 -20.52 -33.11 13.05
CA ALA A 150 -21.95 -33.00 12.77
C ALA A 150 -22.30 -31.63 12.15
N LYS A 151 -21.71 -30.54 12.65
CA LYS A 151 -21.87 -29.19 12.07
C LYS A 151 -21.28 -29.10 10.66
N LEU A 152 -20.12 -29.71 10.43
CA LEU A 152 -19.48 -29.75 9.12
C LEU A 152 -20.34 -30.53 8.11
N ALA A 153 -20.83 -31.71 8.49
CA ALA A 153 -21.71 -32.51 7.63
C ALA A 153 -23.02 -31.76 7.28
N ALA A 154 -23.60 -31.03 8.23
CA ALA A 154 -24.77 -30.19 7.98
C ALA A 154 -24.46 -29.02 7.02
N ALA A 155 -23.29 -28.39 7.16
CA ALA A 155 -22.85 -27.33 6.27
C ALA A 155 -22.57 -27.84 4.84
N ASP A 156 -21.94 -29.01 4.71
CA ASP A 156 -21.68 -29.66 3.42
C ASP A 156 -22.99 -30.01 2.68
N GLU A 157 -24.00 -30.50 3.40
CA GLU A 157 -25.31 -30.80 2.81
C GLU A 157 -26.04 -29.53 2.38
N ALA A 158 -25.96 -28.45 3.18
CA ALA A 158 -26.51 -27.14 2.81
C ALA A 158 -25.81 -26.55 1.58
N ALA A 159 -24.48 -26.70 1.47
CA ALA A 159 -23.71 -26.27 0.30
C ALA A 159 -24.14 -27.03 -0.95
N ARG A 160 -24.26 -28.37 -0.87
CA ARG A 160 -24.76 -29.21 -1.98
C ARG A 160 -26.16 -28.81 -2.42
N TYR A 161 -27.04 -28.48 -1.48
CA TYR A 161 -28.39 -28.00 -1.81
C TYR A 161 -28.33 -26.67 -2.55
N ALA A 162 -27.54 -25.71 -2.07
CA ALA A 162 -27.36 -24.42 -2.72
C ALA A 162 -26.73 -24.53 -4.13
N GLU A 163 -25.78 -25.46 -4.33
CA GLU A 163 -25.19 -25.74 -5.64
C GLU A 163 -26.23 -26.27 -6.63
N ARG A 164 -27.10 -27.20 -6.21
CA ARG A 164 -28.20 -27.71 -7.04
C ARG A 164 -29.20 -26.61 -7.42
N GLU A 165 -29.56 -25.75 -6.47
CA GLU A 165 -30.44 -24.59 -6.75
C GLU A 165 -29.80 -23.62 -7.73
N LEU A 166 -28.49 -23.34 -7.59
CA LEU A 166 -27.74 -22.50 -8.53
C LEU A 166 -27.72 -23.09 -9.94
N GLU A 167 -27.49 -24.39 -10.06
CA GLU A 167 -27.52 -25.10 -11.34
C GLU A 167 -28.92 -25.04 -11.98
N GLY A 168 -29.98 -25.24 -11.18
CA GLY A 168 -31.37 -25.07 -11.62
C GLY A 168 -31.68 -23.65 -12.10
N LEU A 169 -31.19 -22.62 -11.39
CA LEU A 169 -31.35 -21.22 -11.79
C LEU A 169 -30.57 -20.89 -13.07
N ARG A 170 -29.37 -21.44 -13.25
CA ARG A 170 -28.57 -21.26 -14.48
C ARG A 170 -29.29 -21.85 -15.69
N ALA A 171 -29.82 -23.07 -15.58
CA ALA A 171 -30.60 -23.68 -16.65
C ALA A 171 -31.84 -22.82 -17.01
N ARG A 172 -32.54 -22.28 -16.00
CA ARG A 172 -33.67 -21.36 -16.24
C ARG A 172 -33.24 -20.08 -16.95
N LEU A 173 -32.11 -19.49 -16.55
CA LEU A 173 -31.57 -18.30 -17.18
C LEU A 173 -31.25 -18.55 -18.66
N GLU A 174 -30.58 -19.65 -18.97
CA GLU A 174 -30.23 -20.02 -20.35
C GLU A 174 -31.49 -20.17 -21.22
N THR A 175 -32.53 -20.84 -20.70
CA THR A 175 -33.80 -20.98 -21.44
C THR A 175 -34.51 -19.64 -21.67
N GLU A 176 -34.46 -18.70 -20.73
CA GLU A 176 -35.04 -17.36 -20.91
C GLU A 176 -34.20 -16.48 -21.86
N GLU A 177 -32.88 -16.63 -21.86
CA GLU A 177 -32.00 -15.96 -22.83
C GLU A 177 -32.26 -16.46 -24.25
N GLU A 178 -32.41 -17.77 -24.46
CA GLU A 178 -32.80 -18.32 -25.77
C GLU A 178 -34.17 -17.79 -26.22
N ARG A 179 -35.16 -17.76 -25.30
CA ARG A 179 -36.48 -17.17 -25.59
C ARG A 179 -36.36 -15.69 -25.95
N ARG A 180 -35.50 -14.94 -25.26
CA ARG A 180 -35.24 -13.53 -25.56
C ARG A 180 -34.62 -13.37 -26.95
N ARG A 181 -33.60 -14.16 -27.31
CA ARG A 181 -32.98 -14.14 -28.66
C ARG A 181 -34.01 -14.40 -29.75
N LYS A 182 -34.82 -15.45 -29.60
CA LYS A 182 -35.91 -15.76 -30.55
C LYS A 182 -36.92 -14.61 -30.67
N ARG A 183 -37.29 -13.97 -29.56
CA ARG A 183 -38.18 -12.78 -29.58
C ARG A 183 -37.54 -11.60 -30.31
N GLU A 184 -36.24 -11.39 -30.15
CA GLU A 184 -35.48 -10.33 -30.80
C GLU A 184 -35.37 -10.56 -32.32
N GLU A 185 -35.04 -11.78 -32.75
CA GLU A 185 -35.04 -12.18 -34.17
C GLU A 185 -36.41 -11.96 -34.83
N VAL A 186 -37.49 -12.35 -34.16
CA VAL A 186 -38.86 -12.12 -34.67
C VAL A 186 -39.17 -10.62 -34.75
N ARG A 187 -38.74 -9.83 -33.76
CA ARG A 187 -38.94 -8.37 -33.77
C ARG A 187 -38.19 -7.70 -34.92
N GLU A 188 -36.95 -8.10 -35.18
CA GLU A 188 -36.16 -7.60 -36.31
C GLU A 188 -36.78 -7.98 -37.66
N CYS A 189 -37.26 -9.22 -37.80
CA CYS A 189 -38.01 -9.66 -38.98
C CYS A 189 -39.27 -8.82 -39.21
N LEU A 190 -40.07 -8.59 -38.15
CA LEU A 190 -41.29 -7.78 -38.22
C LEU A 190 -40.98 -6.32 -38.60
N ASN A 191 -39.97 -5.72 -37.97
CA ASN A 191 -39.55 -4.36 -38.31
C ASN A 191 -39.08 -4.25 -39.77
N SER A 192 -38.33 -5.23 -40.24
CA SER A 192 -37.89 -5.31 -41.65
C SER A 192 -39.07 -5.45 -42.59
N ASN A 193 -40.08 -6.26 -42.24
CA ASN A 193 -41.30 -6.42 -43.03
C ASN A 193 -42.15 -5.14 -43.05
N LEU A 194 -42.29 -4.45 -41.92
CA LEU A 194 -42.96 -3.14 -41.85
C LEU A 194 -42.26 -2.09 -42.72
N ARG A 195 -40.91 -2.07 -42.70
CA ARG A 195 -40.13 -1.18 -43.57
C ARG A 195 -40.33 -1.52 -45.05
N LEU A 196 -40.31 -2.81 -45.41
CA LEU A 196 -40.59 -3.26 -46.76
C LEU A 196 -41.98 -2.78 -47.22
N LYS A 197 -43.01 -2.97 -46.39
CA LYS A 197 -44.38 -2.53 -46.69
C LYS A 197 -44.49 -1.01 -46.83
N GLY A 198 -43.76 -0.25 -46.02
CA GLY A 198 -43.67 1.21 -46.16
C GLY A 198 -43.06 1.63 -47.50
N LEU A 199 -41.93 1.02 -47.89
CA LEU A 199 -41.27 1.28 -49.17
C LEU A 199 -42.13 0.85 -50.37
N GLU A 200 -42.83 -0.28 -50.28
CA GLU A 200 -43.79 -0.71 -51.31
C GLU A 200 -44.91 0.32 -51.50
N ALA A 201 -45.45 0.88 -50.41
CA ALA A 201 -46.48 1.90 -50.47
C ALA A 201 -45.96 3.23 -51.06
N GLU A 202 -44.72 3.62 -50.74
CA GLU A 202 -44.06 4.78 -51.36
C GLU A 202 -43.80 4.57 -52.85
N ALA A 203 -43.31 3.40 -53.24
CA ALA A 203 -43.11 3.04 -54.65
C ALA A 203 -44.42 3.12 -55.43
N GLN A 204 -45.51 2.58 -54.89
CA GLN A 204 -46.84 2.67 -55.51
C GLN A 204 -47.32 4.12 -55.66
N LYS A 205 -47.05 5.00 -54.68
CA LYS A 205 -47.37 6.43 -54.80
C LYS A 205 -46.58 7.08 -55.93
N TYR A 206 -45.27 6.86 -55.98
CA TYR A 206 -44.44 7.42 -57.05
C TYR A 206 -44.80 6.88 -58.43
N GLU A 207 -45.15 5.59 -58.55
CA GLU A 207 -45.65 5.02 -59.79
C GLU A 207 -46.97 5.67 -60.23
N ALA A 208 -47.88 5.93 -59.29
CA ALA A 208 -49.13 6.65 -59.57
C ALA A 208 -48.87 8.10 -59.99
N GLU A 209 -47.97 8.82 -59.31
CA GLU A 209 -47.56 10.18 -59.66
C GLU A 209 -46.91 10.23 -61.04
N ILE A 210 -46.02 9.28 -61.37
CA ILE A 210 -45.41 9.17 -62.71
C ILE A 210 -46.49 8.89 -63.76
N ALA A 211 -47.42 7.98 -63.50
CA ALA A 211 -48.50 7.66 -64.43
C ALA A 211 -49.42 8.88 -64.66
N GLU A 212 -49.72 9.65 -63.62
CA GLU A 212 -50.49 10.89 -63.71
C GLU A 212 -49.73 11.96 -64.50
N LEU A 213 -48.45 12.21 -64.20
CA LEU A 213 -47.59 13.13 -64.94
C LEU A 213 -47.46 12.74 -66.42
N LEU A 214 -47.33 11.45 -66.73
CA LEU A 214 -47.31 10.95 -68.11
C LEU A 214 -48.65 11.16 -68.81
N ARG A 215 -49.77 11.01 -68.10
CA ARG A 215 -51.11 11.28 -68.63
C ARG A 215 -51.32 12.78 -68.87
N GLU A 216 -50.89 13.64 -67.95
CA GLU A 216 -50.89 15.11 -68.11
C GLU A 216 -50.01 15.55 -69.28
N LEU A 217 -48.87 14.88 -69.49
CA LEU A 217 -47.99 15.12 -70.63
C LEU A 217 -48.59 14.72 -71.98
N GLY A 218 -49.66 13.89 -71.97
CA GLY A 218 -50.61 13.74 -73.05
C GLY A 218 -50.01 13.77 -74.46
N GLY A 219 -49.18 12.77 -74.80
CA GLY A 219 -48.78 12.51 -76.19
C GLY A 219 -47.89 13.56 -76.85
N ARG A 220 -47.29 14.49 -76.10
CA ARG A 220 -46.23 15.35 -76.65
C ARG A 220 -44.96 14.52 -76.78
N ASP A 221 -44.44 14.39 -77.99
CA ASP A 221 -43.16 13.76 -78.26
C ASP A 221 -42.05 14.55 -77.55
N LEU A 222 -41.72 14.11 -76.32
CA LEU A 222 -40.71 14.73 -75.45
C LEU A 222 -39.37 14.85 -76.16
N GLU A 223 -39.05 13.92 -77.05
CA GLU A 223 -37.84 13.95 -77.85
C GLU A 223 -37.93 15.01 -78.94
N ALA A 224 -39.10 15.21 -79.58
CA ALA A 224 -39.30 16.31 -80.52
C ALA A 224 -39.26 17.68 -79.83
N LEU A 225 -39.82 17.81 -78.62
CA LEU A 225 -39.78 19.04 -77.85
C LEU A 225 -38.35 19.36 -77.37
N LYS A 226 -37.61 18.35 -76.89
CA LYS A 226 -36.18 18.50 -76.53
C LYS A 226 -35.34 18.89 -77.74
N ARG A 227 -35.57 18.28 -78.92
CA ARG A 227 -34.88 18.64 -80.17
C ARG A 227 -35.17 20.09 -80.58
N SER A 228 -36.44 20.50 -80.57
CA SER A 228 -36.85 21.87 -80.90
C SER A 228 -36.26 22.90 -79.92
N ALA A 229 -36.21 22.58 -78.62
CA ALA A 229 -35.58 23.42 -77.61
C ALA A 229 -34.07 23.58 -77.85
N GLU A 230 -33.36 22.50 -78.20
CA GLU A 230 -31.93 22.56 -78.49
C GLU A 230 -31.64 23.32 -79.80
N GLU A 231 -32.45 23.12 -80.85
CA GLU A 231 -32.36 23.91 -82.10
C GLU A 231 -32.62 25.40 -81.87
N ALA A 232 -33.60 25.74 -81.03
CA ALA A 232 -33.87 27.13 -80.65
C ALA A 232 -32.70 27.74 -79.88
N LYS A 233 -32.08 26.98 -78.98
CA LYS A 233 -30.90 27.41 -78.22
C LYS A 233 -29.68 27.66 -79.11
N VAL A 234 -29.40 26.76 -80.06
CA VAL A 234 -28.30 26.95 -81.03
C VAL A 234 -28.53 28.20 -81.88
N ARG A 235 -29.75 28.41 -82.38
CA ARG A 235 -30.10 29.64 -83.14
C ARG A 235 -29.93 30.90 -82.30
N ALA A 236 -30.34 30.88 -81.04
CA ALA A 236 -30.17 32.02 -80.13
C ALA A 236 -28.69 32.35 -79.89
N MET A 237 -27.84 31.33 -79.72
CA MET A 237 -26.39 31.53 -79.57
C MET A 237 -25.74 32.14 -80.81
N GLU A 238 -26.12 31.68 -82.01
CA GLU A 238 -25.58 32.23 -83.26
C GLU A 238 -26.00 33.69 -83.48
N LEU A 239 -27.28 34.02 -83.24
CA LEU A 239 -27.76 35.40 -83.30
C LEU A 239 -27.05 36.31 -82.28
N HIS A 240 -26.79 35.80 -81.07
CA HIS A 240 -26.01 36.55 -80.08
C HIS A 240 -24.60 36.83 -80.57
N LYS A 241 -23.92 35.84 -81.16
CA LYS A 241 -22.57 36.00 -81.70
C LYS A 241 -22.53 37.05 -82.82
N GLN A 242 -23.51 37.02 -83.73
CA GLN A 242 -23.64 38.01 -84.80
C GLN A 242 -23.90 39.42 -84.26
N ARG A 243 -24.76 39.55 -83.23
CA ARG A 243 -25.01 40.83 -82.56
C ARG A 243 -23.73 41.41 -81.97
N SER A 244 -22.99 40.63 -81.19
CA SER A 244 -21.74 41.06 -80.57
C SER A 244 -20.67 41.45 -81.61
N PHE A 245 -20.58 40.72 -82.72
CA PHE A 245 -19.68 41.09 -83.82
C PHE A 245 -20.05 42.44 -84.45
N ARG A 246 -21.33 42.67 -84.75
CA ARG A 246 -21.80 43.94 -85.31
C ARG A 246 -21.66 45.10 -84.33
N GLU A 247 -21.89 44.88 -83.05
CA GLU A 247 -21.67 45.88 -82.00
C GLU A 247 -20.18 46.29 -81.92
N GLY A 248 -19.26 45.33 -82.01
CA GLY A 248 -17.82 45.61 -82.06
C GLY A 248 -17.40 46.40 -83.29
N ALA A 249 -17.90 46.05 -84.48
CA ALA A 249 -17.65 46.79 -85.71
C ALA A 249 -18.22 48.23 -85.66
N LEU A 250 -19.42 48.39 -85.08
CA LEU A 250 -20.04 49.70 -84.86
C LEU A 250 -19.22 50.56 -83.88
N ALA A 251 -18.65 49.95 -82.83
CA ALA A 251 -17.79 50.66 -81.88
C ALA A 251 -16.51 51.16 -82.56
N GLN A 252 -15.82 50.31 -83.34
CA GLN A 252 -14.62 50.70 -84.09
C GLN A 252 -14.89 51.82 -85.09
N THR A 253 -15.98 51.72 -85.86
CA THR A 253 -16.34 52.77 -86.82
C THR A 253 -16.69 54.10 -86.14
N ARG A 254 -17.35 54.08 -84.98
CA ARG A 254 -17.60 55.29 -84.19
C ARG A 254 -16.32 55.91 -83.66
N GLU A 255 -15.37 55.11 -83.20
CA GLU A 255 -14.05 55.58 -82.75
C GLU A 255 -13.24 56.18 -83.90
N ALA A 256 -13.28 55.56 -85.08
CA ALA A 256 -12.69 56.09 -86.30
C ALA A 256 -13.33 57.43 -86.72
N MET A 257 -14.66 57.57 -86.62
CA MET A 257 -15.31 58.85 -86.90
C MET A 257 -14.89 59.93 -85.89
N LYS A 258 -14.83 59.61 -84.60
CA LYS A 258 -14.41 60.56 -83.57
C LYS A 258 -12.96 61.02 -83.75
N THR A 259 -12.06 60.12 -84.13
CA THR A 259 -10.65 60.46 -84.42
C THR A 259 -10.54 61.37 -85.66
N LEU A 260 -11.26 61.05 -86.74
CA LEU A 260 -11.33 61.91 -87.93
C LEU A 260 -11.93 63.29 -87.61
N GLU A 261 -12.98 63.39 -86.80
CA GLU A 261 -13.54 64.67 -86.33
C GLU A 261 -12.52 65.49 -85.52
N MET A 262 -11.73 64.84 -84.66
CA MET A 262 -10.62 65.49 -83.95
C MET A 262 -9.52 65.96 -84.90
N GLU A 263 -9.16 65.19 -85.92
CA GLU A 263 -8.18 65.59 -86.93
C GLU A 263 -8.68 66.80 -87.74
N LEU A 264 -9.94 66.78 -88.20
CA LEU A 264 -10.58 67.87 -88.93
C LEU A 264 -10.64 69.18 -88.12
N SER A 265 -10.87 69.09 -86.82
CA SER A 265 -10.86 70.25 -85.91
C SER A 265 -9.46 70.68 -85.47
N GLY A 266 -8.43 69.85 -85.72
CA GLY A 266 -7.05 70.14 -85.40
C GLY A 266 -6.50 71.35 -86.17
N PRO A 267 -5.40 71.96 -85.71
CA PRO A 267 -4.81 73.16 -86.30
C PRO A 267 -4.23 72.95 -87.71
N LEU A 268 -4.08 71.70 -88.17
CA LEU A 268 -3.68 71.42 -89.55
C LEU A 268 -4.82 71.69 -90.54
N TYR A 269 -6.05 71.28 -90.21
CA TYR A 269 -7.20 71.36 -91.10
C TYR A 269 -8.15 72.52 -90.76
N SER A 270 -8.20 72.96 -89.50
CA SER A 270 -9.04 74.08 -89.10
C SER A 270 -8.60 75.39 -89.77
N GLY A 271 -9.51 76.04 -90.50
CA GLY A 271 -9.21 77.26 -91.23
C GLY A 271 -8.24 77.09 -92.40
N VAL A 272 -8.07 75.87 -92.94
CA VAL A 272 -7.31 75.64 -94.19
C VAL A 272 -7.90 76.44 -95.34
N GLU A 273 -9.23 76.50 -95.45
CA GLU A 273 -9.90 77.25 -96.53
C GLU A 273 -9.57 78.75 -96.46
N GLN A 274 -9.56 79.32 -95.26
CA GLN A 274 -9.19 80.72 -95.04
C GLN A 274 -7.70 80.96 -95.36
N ARG A 275 -6.80 80.10 -94.88
CA ARG A 275 -5.35 80.18 -95.18
C ARG A 275 -5.06 80.01 -96.68
N HIS A 276 -5.77 79.11 -97.36
CA HIS A 276 -5.66 78.91 -98.80
C HIS A 276 -6.15 80.14 -99.57
N ARG A 277 -7.28 80.73 -99.15
CA ARG A 277 -7.81 81.98 -99.73
C ARG A 277 -6.84 83.15 -99.54
N GLU A 278 -6.24 83.31 -98.35
CA GLU A 278 -5.22 84.33 -98.10
C GLU A 278 -3.96 84.13 -98.96
N ALA A 279 -3.50 82.89 -99.12
CA ALA A 279 -2.37 82.56 -99.99
C ALA A 279 -2.66 82.89 -101.46
N ILE A 280 -3.86 82.56 -101.96
CA ILE A 280 -4.30 82.94 -103.32
C ILE A 280 -4.34 84.46 -103.48
N ILE A 281 -4.94 85.20 -102.54
CA ILE A 281 -5.00 86.67 -102.62
C ILE A 281 -3.60 87.29 -102.66
N LYS A 282 -2.67 86.80 -101.83
CA LYS A 282 -1.26 87.26 -101.85
C LYS A 282 -0.59 86.95 -103.19
N HIS A 283 -0.79 85.75 -103.73
CA HIS A 283 -0.26 85.36 -105.04
C HIS A 283 -0.82 86.26 -106.15
N GLU A 284 -2.14 86.45 -106.20
CA GLU A 284 -2.79 87.24 -107.24
C GLU A 284 -2.39 88.72 -107.15
N SER A 285 -2.28 89.26 -105.93
CA SER A 285 -1.80 90.64 -105.71
C SER A 285 -0.36 90.83 -106.17
N ALA A 286 0.53 89.85 -105.90
CA ALA A 286 1.90 89.88 -106.38
C ALA A 286 1.97 89.75 -107.92
N ALA A 287 1.13 88.92 -108.53
CA ALA A 287 1.01 88.80 -109.98
C ALA A 287 0.55 90.10 -110.64
N PHE A 288 -0.45 90.79 -110.06
CA PHE A 288 -0.88 92.12 -110.52
C PHE A 288 0.25 93.14 -110.40
N ALA A 289 0.97 93.19 -109.28
CA ALA A 289 2.09 94.09 -109.09
C ALA A 289 3.21 93.85 -110.13
N ALA A 290 3.53 92.58 -110.41
CA ALA A 290 4.49 92.21 -111.45
C ALA A 290 4.03 92.67 -112.85
N ARG A 291 2.75 92.52 -113.18
CA ARG A 291 2.19 92.98 -114.46
C ARG A 291 2.25 94.49 -114.62
N ASP A 292 1.95 95.23 -113.55
CA ASP A 292 2.03 96.69 -113.56
C ASP A 292 3.48 97.18 -113.66
N LEU A 293 4.43 96.54 -112.96
CA LEU A 293 5.86 96.79 -113.16
C LEU A 293 6.28 96.56 -114.62
N GLY A 294 5.82 95.49 -115.26
CA GLY A 294 6.06 95.23 -116.68
C GLY A 294 5.47 96.32 -117.60
N ARG A 295 4.27 96.82 -117.29
CA ARG A 295 3.66 97.94 -118.02
C ARG A 295 4.43 99.25 -117.85
N TYR A 296 4.87 99.56 -116.63
CA TYR A 296 5.71 100.74 -116.38
C TYR A 296 7.06 100.63 -117.08
N HIS A 297 7.66 99.45 -117.11
CA HIS A 297 8.89 99.18 -117.88
C HIS A 297 8.68 99.47 -119.37
N LEU A 298 7.62 98.92 -119.98
CA LEU A 298 7.32 99.13 -121.41
C LEU A 298 6.95 100.58 -121.73
N ALA A 299 6.21 101.26 -120.84
CA ALA A 299 5.85 102.66 -121.00
C ALA A 299 7.08 103.58 -120.89
N LEU A 300 7.99 103.29 -119.96
CA LEU A 300 9.27 103.97 -119.82
C LEU A 300 10.10 103.79 -121.09
N ASP A 301 10.21 102.56 -121.60
CA ASP A 301 10.98 102.25 -122.80
C ASP A 301 10.43 102.98 -124.03
N LYS A 302 9.11 102.95 -124.23
CA LYS A 302 8.45 103.74 -125.30
C LYS A 302 8.67 105.25 -125.15
N ALA A 303 8.64 105.78 -123.93
CA ALA A 303 8.91 107.21 -123.70
C ALA A 303 10.37 107.54 -124.01
N LEU A 304 11.29 106.65 -123.67
CA LEU A 304 12.72 106.75 -123.97
C LEU A 304 12.99 106.69 -125.47
N MET A 305 12.37 105.74 -126.19
CA MET A 305 12.43 105.62 -127.64
C MET A 305 11.84 106.84 -128.36
N LYS A 306 10.70 107.37 -127.87
CA LYS A 306 10.09 108.59 -128.42
C LYS A 306 10.98 109.80 -128.19
N PHE A 307 11.62 109.90 -127.02
CA PHE A 307 12.59 110.94 -126.72
C PHE A 307 13.84 110.85 -127.63
N HIS A 308 14.39 109.64 -127.82
CA HIS A 308 15.48 109.38 -128.76
C HIS A 308 15.11 109.75 -130.20
N SER A 309 13.93 109.33 -130.68
CA SER A 309 13.43 109.65 -132.02
C SER A 309 13.26 111.15 -132.23
N MET A 310 12.68 111.85 -131.24
CA MET A 310 12.50 113.30 -131.29
C MET A 310 13.85 114.03 -131.29
N LYS A 311 14.81 113.60 -130.46
CA LYS A 311 16.17 114.17 -130.44
C LYS A 311 16.93 113.91 -131.74
N MET A 312 16.81 112.73 -132.33
CA MET A 312 17.39 112.43 -133.64
C MET A 312 16.80 113.29 -134.75
N ALA A 313 15.49 113.55 -134.72
CA ALA A 313 14.85 114.47 -135.65
C ALA A 313 15.37 115.92 -135.50
N GLU A 314 15.54 116.41 -134.26
CA GLU A 314 16.15 117.74 -134.00
C GLU A 314 17.59 117.82 -134.50
N ILE A 315 18.40 116.78 -134.26
CA ILE A 315 19.79 116.69 -134.74
C ILE A 315 19.81 116.71 -136.27
N ASN A 316 19.01 115.87 -136.94
CA ASN A 316 18.94 115.82 -138.40
C ASN A 316 18.46 117.12 -139.02
N LYS A 317 17.53 117.84 -138.38
CA LYS A 317 17.11 119.17 -138.81
C LYS A 317 18.27 120.15 -138.77
N THR A 318 19.03 120.15 -137.67
CA THR A 318 20.20 121.02 -137.51
C THR A 318 21.29 120.69 -138.53
N ILE A 319 21.54 119.41 -138.81
CA ILE A 319 22.48 118.94 -139.84
C ILE A 319 22.03 119.40 -141.23
N LYS A 320 20.74 119.25 -141.56
CA LYS A 320 20.18 119.69 -142.84
C LYS A 320 20.34 121.20 -143.06
N ASP A 321 20.02 122.01 -142.05
CA ASP A 321 20.15 123.46 -142.12
C ASP A 321 21.62 123.90 -142.27
N LEU A 322 22.55 123.21 -141.60
CA LEU A 322 23.99 123.43 -141.75
C LEU A 322 24.50 123.01 -143.14
N TRP A 323 24.08 121.84 -143.64
CA TRP A 323 24.47 121.29 -144.94
C TRP A 323 24.12 122.26 -146.07
N GLN A 324 22.90 122.80 -146.06
CA GLN A 324 22.44 123.78 -147.07
C GLN A 324 23.21 125.09 -147.06
N ARG A 325 23.80 125.49 -145.93
CA ARG A 325 24.59 126.73 -145.83
C ARG A 325 26.03 126.56 -146.34
N VAL A 326 26.58 125.36 -146.25
CA VAL A 326 28.01 125.11 -146.48
C VAL A 326 28.27 124.42 -147.83
N TYR A 327 27.36 123.56 -148.31
CA TYR A 327 27.56 122.79 -149.53
C TYR A 327 27.07 123.53 -150.78
N ARG A 328 27.89 123.58 -151.83
CA ARG A 328 27.56 124.19 -153.13
C ARG A 328 27.60 123.20 -154.32
N GLY A 329 27.72 121.89 -154.06
CA GLY A 329 27.69 120.85 -155.10
C GLY A 329 26.26 120.49 -155.51
N ARG A 330 26.10 119.96 -156.73
CA ARG A 330 24.80 119.59 -157.32
C ARG A 330 24.43 118.12 -157.15
N ASP A 331 25.23 117.40 -156.39
CA ASP A 331 25.33 115.95 -156.32
C ASP A 331 24.73 115.36 -155.02
N ILE A 332 24.47 116.18 -153.99
CA ILE A 332 23.85 115.75 -152.72
C ILE A 332 22.91 116.85 -152.19
N ASP A 333 21.64 116.52 -152.01
CA ASP A 333 20.61 117.46 -151.55
C ASP A 333 20.64 117.69 -150.02
N TYR A 334 20.78 116.63 -149.23
CA TYR A 334 20.93 116.70 -147.76
C TYR A 334 21.52 115.39 -147.19
N VAL A 335 22.04 115.44 -145.97
CA VAL A 335 22.51 114.27 -145.22
C VAL A 335 21.68 114.11 -143.94
N GLN A 336 21.35 112.86 -143.58
CA GLN A 336 20.64 112.52 -142.34
C GLN A 336 21.28 111.30 -141.66
N ILE A 337 21.28 111.30 -140.34
CA ILE A 337 21.65 110.15 -139.49
C ILE A 337 20.42 109.26 -139.36
N ARG A 338 20.53 108.00 -139.81
CA ARG A 338 19.57 106.94 -139.49
C ARG A 338 20.01 106.22 -138.21
N SER A 339 19.08 106.05 -137.30
CA SER A 339 19.25 105.20 -136.12
C SER A 339 18.34 103.99 -136.30
N ASP A 340 18.91 102.86 -136.69
CA ASP A 340 18.19 101.59 -136.66
C ASP A 340 18.14 101.14 -135.19
N THR A 341 17.02 101.41 -134.54
CA THR A 341 16.66 100.77 -133.27
C THR A 341 16.12 99.38 -133.60
N GLU A 342 16.98 98.36 -133.52
CA GLU A 342 16.58 96.96 -133.45
C GLU A 342 15.85 96.72 -132.13
N GLU A 343 14.53 96.89 -132.13
CA GLU A 343 13.64 96.20 -131.20
C GLU A 343 13.17 94.91 -131.90
N GLY A 344 13.94 93.84 -131.71
CA GLY A 344 13.70 92.52 -132.29
C GLY A 344 13.64 91.44 -131.22
N GLU A 345 12.48 91.35 -130.56
CA GLU A 345 11.79 90.11 -130.21
C GLU A 345 12.60 89.01 -129.47
N GLU A 346 12.78 89.20 -128.16
CA GLU A 346 12.50 88.11 -127.21
C GLU A 346 10.99 87.76 -127.36
N GLY A 347 10.55 86.52 -127.55
CA GLY A 347 11.00 85.32 -126.86
C GLY A 347 9.87 84.84 -125.95
N GLY A 348 9.31 83.67 -126.26
CA GLY A 348 8.85 82.72 -125.25
C GLY A 348 7.39 82.78 -124.80
N GLY A 349 6.83 81.56 -124.70
CA GLY A 349 6.17 81.11 -123.46
C GLY A 349 4.68 80.90 -123.56
#